data_AF-A0A061AGQ4-F1
#
_entry.id   AF-A0A061AGQ4-F1
#
_cell.length_a   1.000
_cell.length_b   1.000
_cell.length_c   1.000
_cell.angle_alpha   90.00
_cell.angle_beta   90.00
_cell.angle_gamma   90.00
#
_symmetry.space_group_name_H-M   'P 1'
#
loop_
_entity.id
_entity.type
_entity.pdbx_description
1 polymer ?
#
loop_
_entity_poly.entity_id
_entity_poly.type
_entity_poly.pdbx_seq_one_letter_code
_entity_poly.pdbx_strand_id
1 'polypeptide(L)'
;MIKKIQNILPVIILLLSLFIASTIFLPVLEYDGEAMFSGFIAVFGGEGRVFGSFGPTYIIPFSYYNFIAFFLPSILSILVFIMVINEKKTSVYKMVLGVLLSITFTLSIILIFQVPVNTSYSTVILGQTVTGNYANYQLAIGGIISYVLAIIGSVLSLLYTILQFEV
;
A
#
# COMPACT_ATOMS: atom_id res chain seq x y z
N MET A 1 18.39 -16.29 21.44
CA MET A 1 17.36 -16.28 20.37
C MET A 1 17.02 -14.87 19.90
N ILE A 2 16.86 -13.90 20.82
CA ILE A 2 16.52 -12.49 20.53
C ILE A 2 17.38 -11.87 19.41
N LYS A 3 18.71 -12.01 19.44
CA LYS A 3 19.60 -11.49 18.38
C LYS A 3 19.34 -12.07 16.98
N LYS A 4 18.92 -13.34 16.88
CA LYS A 4 18.56 -13.94 15.58
C LYS A 4 17.24 -13.35 15.06
N ILE A 5 16.28 -13.12 15.95
CA ILE A 5 14.98 -12.51 15.64
C ILE A 5 15.17 -11.04 15.19
N GLN A 6 16.01 -10.27 15.89
CA GLN A 6 16.34 -8.89 15.52
C GLN A 6 16.92 -8.78 14.10
N ASN A 7 17.73 -9.76 13.67
CA ASN A 7 18.35 -9.73 12.34
C ASN A 7 17.41 -10.19 11.23
N ILE A 8 16.45 -11.09 11.51
CA ILE A 8 15.52 -11.60 10.49
C ILE A 8 14.30 -10.70 10.29
N LEU A 9 13.89 -9.95 11.32
CA LEU A 9 12.73 -9.07 11.27
C LEU A 9 12.78 -8.04 10.11
N PRO A 10 13.88 -7.30 9.89
CA PRO A 10 13.99 -6.38 8.75
C PRO A 10 13.78 -7.07 7.38
N VAL A 11 14.23 -8.32 7.23
CA VAL A 11 14.03 -9.10 6.00
C VAL A 11 12.55 -9.42 5.81
N ILE A 12 11.87 -9.87 6.87
CA ILE A 12 10.45 -10.20 6.80
C ILE A 12 9.62 -8.95 6.50
N ILE A 13 9.92 -7.83 7.16
CA ILE A 13 9.25 -6.54 6.93
C ILE A 13 9.43 -6.11 5.47
N LEU A 14 10.65 -6.22 4.93
CA LEU A 14 10.92 -5.96 3.52
C LEU A 14 10.07 -6.85 2.61
N LEU A 15 10.04 -8.16 2.83
CA LEU A 15 9.24 -9.08 2.00
C LEU A 15 7.75 -8.72 2.03
N LEU A 16 7.19 -8.42 3.21
CA LEU A 16 5.79 -7.97 3.33
C LEU A 16 5.55 -6.68 2.54
N SER A 17 6.46 -5.71 2.63
CA SER A 17 6.34 -4.46 1.90
C SER A 17 6.35 -4.65 0.38
N LEU A 18 7.20 -5.57 -0.12
CA LEU A 18 7.28 -5.90 -1.54
C LEU A 18 6.04 -6.65 -2.00
N PHE A 19 5.48 -7.53 -1.16
CA PHE A 19 4.21 -8.17 -1.46
C PHE A 19 3.06 -7.16 -1.55
N ILE A 20 3.01 -6.15 -0.67
CA ILE A 20 2.07 -5.03 -0.80
C ILE A 20 2.26 -4.32 -2.13
N ALA A 21 3.49 -4.00 -2.54
CA ALA A 21 3.69 -3.36 -3.84
C ALA A 21 3.27 -4.25 -5.02
N SER A 22 3.39 -5.57 -4.90
CA SER A 22 3.01 -6.51 -5.97
C SER A 22 1.50 -6.66 -6.16
N THR A 23 0.69 -6.34 -5.14
CA THR A 23 -0.78 -6.45 -5.26
C THR A 23 -1.39 -5.42 -6.21
N ILE A 24 -0.62 -4.42 -6.66
CA ILE A 24 -1.09 -3.47 -7.68
C ILE A 24 -1.52 -4.18 -8.97
N PHE A 25 -0.96 -5.35 -9.26
CA PHE A 25 -1.34 -6.12 -10.44
C PHE A 25 -2.66 -6.88 -10.27
N LEU A 26 -3.20 -6.93 -9.05
CA LEU A 26 -4.47 -7.57 -8.72
C LEU A 26 -5.61 -6.53 -8.71
N PRO A 27 -6.87 -6.96 -8.86
CA PRO A 27 -8.03 -6.11 -8.62
C PRO A 27 -8.00 -5.50 -7.22
N VAL A 28 -8.15 -4.18 -7.12
CA VAL A 28 -8.19 -3.49 -5.81
C VAL A 28 -9.57 -2.91 -5.47
N LEU A 29 -10.43 -2.75 -6.46
CA LEU A 29 -11.80 -2.25 -6.28
C LEU A 29 -12.81 -3.20 -6.94
N GLU A 30 -13.92 -3.42 -6.24
CA GLU A 30 -15.07 -4.21 -6.70
C GLU A 30 -16.38 -3.45 -6.49
N TYR A 31 -17.37 -3.79 -7.31
CA TYR A 31 -18.74 -3.32 -7.21
C TYR A 31 -19.67 -4.52 -7.33
N ASP A 32 -20.56 -4.71 -6.35
CA ASP A 32 -21.48 -5.84 -6.27
C ASP A 32 -20.82 -7.23 -6.48
N GLY A 33 -19.59 -7.39 -5.97
CA GLY A 33 -18.81 -8.63 -6.06
C GLY A 33 -18.07 -8.84 -7.39
N GLU A 34 -18.18 -7.90 -8.34
CA GLU A 34 -17.42 -7.92 -9.59
C GLU A 34 -16.17 -7.04 -9.49
N ALA A 35 -15.02 -7.61 -9.87
CA ALA A 35 -13.75 -6.91 -9.93
C ALA A 35 -13.78 -5.84 -11.03
N MET A 36 -13.53 -4.58 -10.66
CA MET A 36 -13.67 -3.45 -11.59
C MET A 36 -12.34 -3.12 -12.27
N PHE A 37 -11.29 -2.86 -11.49
CA PHE A 37 -9.96 -2.59 -12.04
C PHE A 37 -8.83 -2.92 -11.07
N SER A 38 -7.63 -3.06 -11.64
CA SER A 38 -6.41 -3.38 -10.90
C SER A 38 -5.88 -2.19 -10.12
N GLY A 39 -5.02 -2.47 -9.12
CA GLY A 39 -4.31 -1.43 -8.38
C GLY A 39 -3.42 -0.57 -9.28
N PHE A 40 -2.92 -1.13 -10.38
CA PHE A 40 -2.16 -0.39 -11.37
C PHE A 40 -2.98 0.76 -11.95
N ILE A 41 -4.23 0.49 -12.36
CA ILE A 41 -5.12 1.53 -12.87
C ILE A 41 -5.50 2.51 -11.75
N ALA A 42 -5.74 2.01 -10.54
CA ALA A 42 -6.07 2.86 -9.39
C ALA A 42 -4.92 3.82 -9.00
N VAL A 43 -3.66 3.43 -9.21
CA VAL A 43 -2.47 4.21 -8.87
C VAL A 43 -2.03 5.09 -10.02
N PHE A 44 -1.78 4.49 -11.19
CA PHE A 44 -1.16 5.14 -12.33
C PHE A 44 -2.16 5.80 -13.28
N GLY A 45 -3.44 5.52 -13.10
CA GLY A 45 -4.48 5.95 -14.01
C GLY A 45 -4.57 5.08 -15.26
N GLY A 46 -5.51 5.45 -16.12
CA GLY A 46 -5.83 4.73 -17.34
C GLY A 46 -7.31 4.82 -17.68
N GLU A 47 -7.73 4.03 -18.66
CA GLU A 47 -9.13 3.92 -19.03
C GLU A 47 -9.83 2.85 -18.17
N GLY A 48 -10.87 3.25 -17.45
CA GLY A 48 -11.78 2.35 -16.75
C GLY A 48 -13.06 2.13 -17.56
N ARG A 49 -13.52 0.89 -17.65
CA ARG A 49 -14.84 0.54 -18.21
C ARG A 49 -15.72 0.00 -17.11
N VAL A 50 -16.89 0.59 -16.93
CA VAL A 50 -17.83 0.19 -15.87
C VAL A 50 -18.81 -0.88 -16.37
N PHE A 51 -19.22 -0.86 -17.65
CA PHE A 51 -20.13 -1.87 -18.23
C PHE A 51 -20.04 -1.95 -19.77
N GLY A 52 -19.65 -3.13 -20.29
CA GLY A 52 -19.70 -3.45 -21.73
C GLY A 52 -18.87 -2.54 -22.65
N SER A 53 -18.90 -2.79 -23.96
CA SER A 53 -18.14 -1.97 -24.94
C SER A 53 -18.81 -0.65 -25.32
N PHE A 54 -19.92 -0.27 -24.67
CA PHE A 54 -20.77 0.86 -25.07
C PHE A 54 -20.97 1.91 -23.97
N GLY A 55 -20.37 1.74 -22.79
CA GLY A 55 -20.43 2.75 -21.71
C GLY A 55 -19.50 3.95 -21.96
N PRO A 56 -19.75 5.11 -21.31
CA PRO A 56 -18.83 6.23 -21.35
C PRO A 56 -17.45 5.81 -20.83
N THR A 57 -16.39 6.21 -21.52
CA THR A 57 -15.02 5.95 -21.08
C THR A 57 -14.74 6.83 -19.87
N TYR A 58 -14.32 6.20 -18.76
CA TYR A 58 -13.88 6.90 -17.57
C TYR A 58 -12.36 7.02 -17.62
N ILE A 59 -11.86 8.25 -17.48
CA ILE A 59 -10.43 8.51 -17.37
C ILE A 59 -10.10 8.58 -15.90
N ILE A 60 -9.27 7.64 -15.45
CA ILE A 60 -8.76 7.60 -14.08
C ILE A 60 -7.38 8.29 -14.12
N PRO A 61 -7.17 9.41 -13.40
CA PRO A 61 -5.85 10.05 -13.33
C PRO A 61 -4.93 9.34 -12.32
N PHE A 62 -3.66 9.70 -12.34
CA PHE A 62 -2.69 9.26 -11.33
C PHE A 62 -3.13 9.69 -9.92
N SER A 63 -3.04 8.76 -8.95
CA SER A 63 -3.36 9.03 -7.54
C SER A 63 -2.11 8.92 -6.67
N TYR A 64 -1.63 10.08 -6.20
CA TYR A 64 -0.50 10.16 -5.26
C TYR A 64 -0.77 9.40 -3.96
N TYR A 65 -2.01 9.46 -3.45
CA TYR A 65 -2.39 8.77 -2.23
C TYR A 65 -2.31 7.25 -2.41
N ASN A 66 -2.81 6.72 -3.53
CA ASN A 66 -2.72 5.30 -3.83
C ASN A 66 -1.25 4.90 -4.06
N PHE A 67 -0.46 5.73 -4.75
CA PHE A 67 0.98 5.46 -4.91
C PHE A 67 1.68 5.32 -3.56
N ILE A 68 1.44 6.24 -2.63
CA ILE A 68 1.99 6.18 -1.26
C ILE A 68 1.49 4.92 -0.54
N ALA A 69 0.20 4.59 -0.67
CA ALA A 69 -0.41 3.43 -0.04
C ALA A 69 0.32 2.12 -0.38
N PHE A 70 0.63 1.90 -1.67
CA PHE A 70 1.22 0.64 -2.13
C PHE A 70 2.77 0.65 -2.12
N PHE A 71 3.42 1.78 -2.37
CA PHE A 71 4.87 1.82 -2.60
C PHE A 71 5.70 2.39 -1.45
N LEU A 72 5.15 3.28 -0.61
CA LEU A 72 5.92 3.88 0.48
C LEU A 72 6.50 2.83 1.47
N PRO A 73 5.74 1.79 1.89
CA PRO A 73 6.30 0.73 2.71
C PRO A 73 7.50 0.04 2.06
N SER A 74 7.45 -0.22 0.75
CA SER A 74 8.55 -0.85 0.00
C SER A 74 9.78 0.03 -0.03
N ILE A 75 9.61 1.31 -0.40
CA ILE A 75 10.72 2.26 -0.52
C ILE A 75 11.43 2.40 0.84
N LEU A 76 10.68 2.60 1.92
CA LEU A 76 11.28 2.76 3.25
C LEU A 76 11.86 1.46 3.79
N SER A 77 11.21 0.31 3.56
CA SER A 77 11.76 -0.97 4.01
C SER A 77 13.06 -1.33 3.31
N ILE A 78 13.21 -1.02 2.01
CA ILE A 78 14.47 -1.19 1.28
C ILE A 78 15.57 -0.33 1.89
N LEU A 79 15.29 0.96 2.13
CA LEU A 79 16.27 1.88 2.74
C LEU A 79 16.70 1.39 4.13
N VAL A 80 15.73 1.03 4.98
CA VAL A 80 16.02 0.52 6.33
C VAL A 80 16.81 -0.77 6.25
N PHE A 81 16.45 -1.70 5.37
CA PHE A 81 17.16 -2.96 5.21
C PHE A 81 18.65 -2.73 4.86
N ILE A 82 18.94 -1.86 3.88
CA ILE A 82 20.30 -1.51 3.47
C ILE A 82 21.08 -0.86 4.61
N MET A 83 20.44 0.04 5.36
CA MET A 83 21.07 0.75 6.48
C MET A 83 21.37 -0.18 7.67
N VAL A 84 20.52 -1.19 7.89
CA VAL A 84 20.61 -2.04 9.09
C VAL A 84 21.44 -3.31 8.86
N ILE A 85 21.48 -3.86 7.64
CA ILE A 85 22.11 -5.17 7.38
C ILE A 85 23.61 -5.22 7.72
N ASN A 86 24.30 -4.08 7.62
CA ASN A 86 25.74 -3.99 7.90
C ASN A 86 26.06 -3.60 9.35
N GLU A 87 25.06 -3.18 10.13
CA GLU A 87 25.27 -2.76 11.51
C GLU A 87 25.11 -3.93 12.49
N LYS A 88 26.18 -4.26 13.22
CA LYS A 88 26.18 -5.38 14.17
C LYS A 88 25.69 -5.04 15.58
N LYS A 89 25.59 -3.76 15.94
CA LYS A 89 25.20 -3.32 17.29
C LYS A 89 23.76 -2.79 17.31
N THR A 90 23.09 -2.91 18.45
CA THR A 90 21.86 -2.18 18.74
C THR A 90 22.18 -0.70 18.85
N SER A 91 21.30 0.16 18.32
CA SER A 91 21.54 1.60 18.26
C SER A 91 20.21 2.35 18.25
N VAL A 92 20.22 3.56 18.82
CA VAL A 92 19.10 4.51 18.75
C VAL A 92 18.67 4.75 17.29
N TYR A 93 19.62 4.68 16.36
CA TYR A 93 19.37 4.79 14.93
C TYR A 93 18.42 3.70 14.41
N LYS A 94 18.66 2.42 14.73
CA LYS A 94 17.78 1.31 14.35
C LYS A 94 16.38 1.43 14.94
N MET A 95 16.28 1.94 16.16
CA MET A 95 15.01 2.21 16.82
C MET A 95 14.21 3.28 16.05
N VAL A 96 14.83 4.41 15.71
CA VAL A 96 14.18 5.46 14.91
C VAL A 96 13.70 4.93 13.56
N LEU A 97 14.51 4.11 12.88
CA LEU A 97 14.11 3.46 11.63
C LEU A 97 12.91 2.51 11.81
N GLY A 98 12.87 1.75 12.91
CA GLY A 98 11.72 0.91 13.25
C GLY A 98 10.43 1.69 13.47
N VAL A 99 10.51 2.82 14.18
CA VAL A 99 9.37 3.73 14.37
C VAL A 99 8.87 4.27 13.03
N LEU A 100 9.78 4.72 12.16
CA LEU A 100 9.43 5.20 10.83
C LEU A 100 8.73 4.12 10.00
N LEU A 101 9.20 2.87 10.04
CA LEU A 101 8.51 1.75 9.39
C LEU A 101 7.11 1.54 9.96
N SER A 102 6.95 1.53 11.28
CA SER A 102 5.64 1.36 11.92
C SER A 102 4.65 2.45 11.49
N ILE A 103 5.07 3.71 11.48
CA ILE A 103 4.27 4.84 10.99
C ILE A 103 3.91 4.63 9.52
N THR A 104 4.86 4.20 8.70
CA THR A 104 4.68 3.99 7.26
C THR A 104 3.66 2.91 6.96
N PHE A 105 3.76 1.76 7.61
CA PHE A 105 2.79 0.68 7.45
C PHE A 105 1.42 1.12 7.96
N THR A 106 1.34 1.84 9.09
CA THR A 106 0.07 2.37 9.61
C THR A 106 -0.57 3.35 8.64
N LEU A 107 0.22 4.25 8.05
CA LEU A 107 -0.27 5.16 7.01
C LEU A 107 -0.75 4.41 5.78
N SER A 108 -0.02 3.38 5.35
CA SER A 108 -0.42 2.50 4.25
C SER A 108 -1.76 1.80 4.55
N ILE A 109 -2.01 1.30 5.76
CA ILE A 109 -3.31 0.72 6.17
C ILE A 109 -4.44 1.73 5.93
N ILE A 110 -4.29 2.96 6.42
CA ILE A 110 -5.29 4.02 6.29
C ILE A 110 -5.55 4.34 4.82
N LEU A 111 -4.50 4.50 4.02
CA LEU A 111 -4.61 4.86 2.62
C LEU A 111 -5.15 3.72 1.75
N ILE A 112 -4.80 2.46 2.06
CA ILE A 112 -5.36 1.28 1.38
C ILE A 112 -6.87 1.23 1.60
N PHE A 113 -7.33 1.45 2.84
CA PHE A 113 -8.78 1.50 3.12
C PHE A 113 -9.48 2.64 2.36
N GLN A 114 -8.77 3.73 2.10
CA GLN A 114 -9.28 4.88 1.35
C GLN A 114 -9.04 4.81 -0.17
N VAL A 115 -8.52 3.71 -0.71
CA VAL A 115 -8.34 3.54 -2.17
C VAL A 115 -9.60 3.87 -2.98
N PRO A 116 -10.84 3.47 -2.58
CA PRO A 116 -12.05 3.84 -3.32
C PRO A 116 -12.25 5.37 -3.40
N VAL A 117 -12.00 6.07 -2.29
CA VAL A 117 -12.17 7.53 -2.18
C VAL A 117 -11.04 8.28 -2.90
N ASN A 118 -9.82 7.74 -2.84
CA ASN A 118 -8.61 8.30 -3.42
C ASN A 118 -8.49 8.04 -4.92
N THR A 119 -9.36 7.20 -5.47
CA THR A 119 -9.45 6.96 -6.91
C THR A 119 -10.57 7.83 -7.48
N SER A 120 -10.17 8.85 -8.25
CA SER A 120 -11.11 9.72 -8.96
C SER A 120 -11.30 9.25 -10.40
N TYR A 121 -12.38 9.71 -11.02
CA TYR A 121 -12.62 9.55 -12.44
C TYR A 121 -13.11 10.85 -13.05
N SER A 122 -12.87 11.02 -14.35
CA SER A 122 -13.50 12.04 -15.18
C SER A 122 -14.18 11.39 -16.38
N THR A 123 -15.32 11.93 -16.79
CA THR A 123 -16.02 11.52 -18.01
C THR A 123 -16.71 12.73 -18.65
N VAL A 124 -17.09 12.61 -19.92
CA VAL A 124 -17.78 13.68 -20.66
C VAL A 124 -19.23 13.27 -20.91
N ILE A 125 -20.17 14.01 -20.34
CA ILE A 125 -21.61 13.81 -20.52
C ILE A 125 -22.17 15.07 -21.18
N LEU A 126 -22.77 14.93 -22.36
CA LEU A 126 -23.37 16.06 -23.11
C LEU A 126 -22.41 17.24 -23.31
N GLY A 127 -21.12 16.95 -23.52
CA GLY A 127 -20.08 17.96 -23.72
C GLY A 127 -19.53 18.62 -22.45
N GLN A 128 -20.02 18.26 -21.26
CA GLN A 128 -19.48 18.72 -19.99
C GLN A 128 -18.63 17.65 -19.32
N THR A 129 -17.50 18.05 -18.73
CA THR A 129 -16.65 17.15 -17.94
C THR A 129 -17.25 17.00 -16.54
N VAL A 130 -17.60 15.78 -16.17
CA VAL A 130 -18.08 15.41 -14.85
C VAL A 130 -16.98 14.61 -14.15
N THR A 131 -16.65 15.00 -12.92
CA THR A 131 -15.70 14.30 -12.07
C THR A 131 -16.40 13.64 -10.90
N GLY A 132 -15.85 12.51 -10.46
CA GLY A 132 -16.34 11.78 -9.29
C GLY A 132 -15.24 10.91 -8.69
N ASN A 133 -15.61 10.06 -7.74
CA ASN A 133 -14.73 9.06 -7.14
C ASN A 133 -15.47 7.73 -6.96
N TYR A 134 -14.71 6.70 -6.59
CA TYR A 134 -15.25 5.36 -6.37
C TYR A 134 -15.61 5.12 -4.90
N ALA A 135 -16.00 6.15 -4.12
CA ALA A 135 -16.21 6.04 -2.68
C ALA A 135 -17.22 4.96 -2.23
N ASN A 136 -18.18 4.61 -3.10
CA ASN A 136 -19.19 3.57 -2.83
C ASN A 136 -18.71 2.14 -3.15
N TYR A 137 -17.48 1.99 -3.64
CA TYR A 137 -16.91 0.71 -4.05
C TYR A 137 -16.20 0.06 -2.88
N GLN A 138 -16.13 -1.27 -2.90
CA GLN A 138 -15.45 -2.04 -1.86
C GLN A 138 -14.05 -2.42 -2.30
N LEU A 139 -13.20 -2.79 -1.34
CA LEU A 139 -11.88 -3.34 -1.64
C LEU A 139 -12.02 -4.73 -2.22
N ALA A 140 -11.45 -4.94 -3.41
CA ALA A 140 -11.30 -6.27 -3.98
C ALA A 140 -10.09 -7.01 -3.37
N ILE A 141 -9.86 -8.24 -3.84
CA ILE A 141 -8.85 -9.16 -3.30
C ILE A 141 -7.45 -8.56 -3.15
N GLY A 142 -6.97 -7.77 -4.11
CA GLY A 142 -5.67 -7.12 -4.06
C GLY A 142 -5.58 -6.06 -2.96
N GLY A 143 -6.64 -5.27 -2.78
CA GLY A 143 -6.76 -4.30 -1.69
C GLY A 143 -6.78 -4.99 -0.33
N ILE A 144 -7.58 -6.06 -0.19
CA ILE A 144 -7.69 -6.86 1.04
C ILE A 144 -6.35 -7.49 1.43
N ILE A 145 -5.66 -8.14 0.48
CA ILE A 145 -4.33 -8.74 0.73
C ILE A 145 -3.34 -7.67 1.20
N SER A 146 -3.30 -6.53 0.52
CA SER A 146 -2.43 -5.41 0.88
C SER A 146 -2.71 -4.90 2.29
N TYR A 147 -3.99 -4.77 2.63
CA TYR A 147 -4.44 -4.31 3.93
C TYR A 147 -3.98 -5.26 5.06
N VAL A 148 -4.18 -6.56 4.88
CA VAL A 148 -3.73 -7.58 5.85
C VAL A 148 -2.21 -7.59 5.99
N LEU A 149 -1.48 -7.56 4.87
CA LEU A 149 -0.02 -7.49 4.89
C LEU A 149 0.49 -6.21 5.58
N ALA A 150 -0.20 -5.08 5.37
CA ALA A 150 0.16 -3.82 6.00
C ALA A 150 -0.04 -3.85 7.52
N ILE A 151 -1.11 -4.48 8.01
CA ILE A 151 -1.33 -4.71 9.45
C ILE A 151 -0.19 -5.56 10.03
N ILE A 152 0.13 -6.69 9.41
CA ILE A 152 1.22 -7.57 9.86
C ILE A 152 2.56 -6.80 9.85
N GLY A 153 2.81 -6.04 8.78
CA GLY A 153 4.01 -5.21 8.65
C GLY A 153 4.12 -4.13 9.74
N SER A 154 3.00 -3.49 10.11
CA SER A 154 2.94 -2.53 11.21
C SER A 154 3.29 -3.19 12.55
N VAL A 155 2.67 -4.33 12.86
CA VAL A 155 2.95 -5.09 14.10
C VAL A 155 4.42 -5.53 14.16
N LEU A 156 4.96 -6.09 13.08
CA LEU A 156 6.36 -6.54 13.03
C LEU A 156 7.34 -5.36 13.14
N SER A 157 7.02 -4.20 12.56
CA SER A 157 7.84 -2.99 12.67
C SER A 157 7.85 -2.44 14.09
N LEU A 158 6.71 -2.50 14.77
CA LEU A 158 6.61 -2.15 16.18
C LEU A 158 7.39 -3.13 17.07
N LEU A 159 7.26 -4.43 16.84
CA LEU A 159 8.07 -5.45 17.54
C LEU A 159 9.57 -5.25 17.29
N TYR A 160 9.97 -4.97 16.05
CA TYR A 160 11.36 -4.67 15.72
C TYR A 160 11.87 -3.46 16.50
N THR A 161 11.05 -2.42 16.66
CA THR A 161 11.36 -1.23 17.45
C THR A 161 11.54 -1.58 18.93
N ILE A 162 10.59 -2.31 19.52
CA ILE A 162 10.63 -2.73 20.95
C ILE A 162 11.90 -3.53 21.23
N LEU A 163 12.25 -4.45 20.35
CA LEU A 163 13.45 -5.28 20.51
C LEU A 163 14.75 -4.47 20.45
N GLN A 164 14.75 -3.23 19.96
CA GLN A 164 15.93 -2.36 20.07
C GLN A 164 16.07 -1.72 21.46
N PHE A 165 15.01 -1.72 22.29
CA PHE A 165 15.04 -1.22 23.67
C PHE A 165 15.50 -2.26 24.70
N GLU A 166 15.31 -3.56 24.43
CA GLU A 166 15.62 -4.64 25.39
C GLU A 166 17.12 -5.01 25.48
N VAL A 167 18.02 -4.03 25.33
CA VAL A 167 19.48 -4.21 25.49
C VAL A 167 20.06 -3.13 26.41
#